data_AF-A0A966BWX4-F1
#
_entry.id   AF-A0A966BWX4-F1
#
_cell.length_a   1.000
_cell.length_b   1.000
_cell.length_c   1.000
_cell.angle_alpha   90.00
_cell.angle_beta   90.00
_cell.angle_gamma   90.00
#
_symmetry.space_group_name_H-M   'P 1'
#
loop_
_entity.id
_entity.type
_entity.pdbx_description
1 polymer ?
#
loop_
_entity_poly.entity_id
_entity_poly.type
_entity_poly.pdbx_seq_one_letter_code
_entity_poly.pdbx_strand_id
1 'polypeptide(L)'
;MSKAKFLFSTSREHFSVQVENLEELSVEEIQKIESFVSARNGIFDFNTYSFIIKKRVTFIEFLTLLKYSDIEHISEEIARKATTTLARIEFGKYKGMFYSEAPDSYLLWLKGNYRGKDRDIIDAELKSRAL
;
A
#
# COMPACT_ATOMS: atom_id res chain seq x y z
N MET A 1 2.08 8.61 27.15
CA MET A 1 1.37 7.55 26.41
C MET A 1 1.65 7.78 24.93
N SER A 2 2.27 6.81 24.27
CA SER A 2 2.49 6.87 22.83
C SER A 2 1.20 6.47 22.12
N LYS A 3 0.77 7.23 21.11
CA LYS A 3 -0.48 6.95 20.39
C LYS A 3 -0.23 5.96 19.27
N ALA A 4 -1.13 5.00 19.05
CA ALA A 4 -0.99 4.04 17.96
C ALA A 4 -1.13 4.72 16.60
N LYS A 5 -0.13 4.60 15.73
CA LYS A 5 -0.13 5.13 14.36
C LYS A 5 -0.69 4.09 13.41
N PHE A 6 -1.94 4.29 13.01
CA PHE A 6 -2.66 3.41 12.10
C PHE A 6 -2.60 3.93 10.67
N LEU A 7 -2.02 3.14 9.80
CA LEU A 7 -2.00 3.34 8.36
C LEU A 7 -3.09 2.50 7.71
N PHE A 8 -4.21 3.12 7.40
CA PHE A 8 -5.38 2.44 6.85
C PHE A 8 -5.25 2.24 5.33
N SER A 9 -5.58 1.05 4.87
CA SER A 9 -5.67 0.71 3.45
C SER A 9 -6.90 -0.15 3.20
N THR A 10 -7.62 0.12 2.12
CA THR A 10 -8.84 -0.62 1.77
C THR A 10 -8.68 -1.40 0.47
N SER A 11 -9.39 -2.51 0.38
CA SER A 11 -9.48 -3.40 -0.77
C SER A 11 -10.95 -3.69 -1.07
N ARG A 12 -11.24 -4.39 -2.18
CA ARG A 12 -12.63 -4.68 -2.57
C ARG A 12 -13.40 -5.51 -1.53
N GLU A 13 -12.70 -6.37 -0.79
CA GLU A 13 -13.32 -7.37 0.11
C GLU A 13 -12.85 -7.28 1.57
N HIS A 14 -11.80 -6.51 1.84
CA HIS A 14 -11.21 -6.37 3.17
C HIS A 14 -10.57 -5.00 3.32
N PHE A 15 -10.29 -4.62 4.55
CA PHE A 15 -9.36 -3.53 4.84
C PHE A 15 -8.20 -4.06 5.67
N SER A 16 -7.06 -3.40 5.53
CA SER A 16 -5.82 -3.68 6.21
C SER A 16 -5.31 -2.42 6.89
N VAL A 17 -4.78 -2.56 8.08
CA VAL A 17 -4.23 -1.44 8.84
C VAL A 17 -2.86 -1.84 9.34
N GLN A 18 -1.86 -1.03 9.02
CA GLN A 18 -0.51 -1.20 9.55
C GLN A 18 -0.32 -0.30 10.78
N VAL A 19 0.34 -0.82 11.81
CA VAL A 19 0.65 -0.13 13.06
C VAL A 19 2.15 0.20 13.03
N GLU A 20 2.51 1.42 12.64
CA GLU A 20 3.94 1.75 12.43
C GLU A 20 4.75 1.69 13.72
N ASN A 21 4.18 2.15 14.82
CA ASN A 21 4.87 2.26 16.10
C ASN A 21 4.45 1.18 17.10
N LEU A 22 4.17 -0.04 16.62
CA LEU A 22 3.77 -1.15 17.49
C LEU A 22 4.79 -1.40 18.62
N GLU A 23 6.08 -1.25 18.34
CA GLU A 23 7.18 -1.44 19.30
C GLU A 23 7.23 -0.34 20.39
N GLU A 24 6.64 0.82 20.13
CA GLU A 24 6.58 1.94 21.08
C GLU A 24 5.33 1.89 21.96
N LEU A 25 4.39 0.98 21.67
CA LEU A 25 3.16 0.78 22.43
C LEU A 25 3.39 -0.12 23.63
N SER A 26 2.62 0.13 24.69
CA SER A 26 2.58 -0.77 25.84
C SER A 26 1.92 -2.10 25.48
N VAL A 27 2.25 -3.16 26.22
CA VAL A 27 1.63 -4.49 26.06
C VAL A 27 0.10 -4.42 26.19
N GLU A 28 -0.39 -3.57 27.08
CA GLU A 28 -1.84 -3.33 27.28
C GLU A 28 -2.49 -2.74 26.02
N GLU A 29 -1.84 -1.77 25.37
CA GLU A 29 -2.34 -1.17 24.13
C GLU A 29 -2.34 -2.18 22.98
N ILE A 30 -1.29 -3.00 22.87
CA ILE A 30 -1.22 -4.08 21.88
C ILE A 30 -2.37 -5.09 22.10
N GLN A 31 -2.65 -5.47 23.35
CA GLN A 31 -3.77 -6.35 23.68
C GLN A 31 -5.13 -5.73 23.38
N LYS A 32 -5.31 -4.41 23.56
CA LYS A 32 -6.53 -3.70 23.16
C LYS A 32 -6.73 -3.77 21.64
N ILE A 33 -5.66 -3.58 20.86
CA ILE A 33 -5.70 -3.68 19.39
C ILE A 33 -6.03 -5.12 18.97
N GLU A 34 -5.37 -6.12 19.56
CA GLU A 34 -5.64 -7.52 19.29
C GLU A 34 -7.09 -7.90 19.62
N SER A 35 -7.61 -7.41 20.74
CA SER A 35 -9.02 -7.60 21.14
C SER A 35 -9.98 -6.92 20.16
N PHE A 36 -9.66 -5.73 19.68
CA PHE A 36 -10.44 -5.02 18.66
C PHE A 36 -10.53 -5.80 17.35
N VAL A 37 -9.41 -6.38 16.92
CA VAL A 37 -9.29 -7.19 15.69
C VAL A 37 -10.03 -8.52 15.86
N SER A 38 -9.80 -9.21 16.97
CA SER A 38 -10.42 -10.51 17.29
C SER A 38 -11.94 -10.40 17.40
N ALA A 39 -12.46 -9.35 18.05
CA ALA A 39 -13.90 -9.09 18.16
C ALA A 39 -14.59 -8.88 16.79
N ARG A 40 -13.81 -8.61 15.73
CA ARG A 40 -14.30 -8.37 14.37
C ARG A 40 -13.91 -9.50 13.41
N ASN A 41 -13.51 -10.67 13.93
CA ASN A 41 -13.02 -11.81 13.15
C ASN A 41 -11.86 -11.43 12.20
N GLY A 42 -11.03 -10.47 12.62
CA GLY A 42 -9.82 -10.11 11.91
C GLY A 42 -8.63 -10.96 12.32
N ILE A 43 -7.53 -10.77 11.59
CA ILE A 43 -6.24 -11.42 11.87
C ILE A 43 -5.22 -10.31 12.10
N PHE A 44 -4.50 -10.38 13.22
CA PHE A 44 -3.35 -9.52 13.49
C PHE A 44 -2.07 -10.30 13.16
N ASP A 45 -1.22 -9.74 12.31
CA ASP A 45 0.08 -10.28 11.93
C ASP A 45 1.18 -9.47 12.64
N PHE A 46 1.79 -10.09 13.64
CA PHE A 46 2.89 -9.51 14.39
C PHE A 46 4.20 -9.45 13.61
N ASN A 47 4.34 -10.12 12.46
CA ASN A 47 5.57 -10.02 11.65
C ASN A 47 5.57 -8.75 10.80
N THR A 48 4.39 -8.35 10.29
CA THR A 48 4.22 -7.16 9.45
C THR A 48 3.65 -5.98 10.21
N TYR A 49 3.40 -6.14 11.52
CA TYR A 49 2.73 -5.17 12.39
C TYR A 49 1.45 -4.65 11.77
N SER A 50 0.66 -5.55 11.18
CA SER A 50 -0.54 -5.19 10.44
C SER A 50 -1.70 -6.11 10.77
N PHE A 51 -2.92 -5.62 10.65
CA PHE A 51 -4.12 -6.43 10.79
C PHE A 51 -5.05 -6.32 9.60
N ILE A 52 -5.77 -7.40 9.33
CA ILE A 52 -6.70 -7.53 8.21
C ILE A 52 -8.06 -7.95 8.75
N ILE A 53 -9.10 -7.23 8.35
CA ILE A 53 -10.49 -7.56 8.66
C ILE A 53 -11.23 -7.73 7.34
N LYS A 54 -11.88 -8.89 7.16
CA LYS A 54 -12.66 -9.26 5.96
C LYS A 54 -14.01 -8.54 5.92
N LYS A 55 -13.96 -7.22 5.86
CA LYS A 55 -15.13 -6.36 5.74
C LYS A 55 -14.79 -5.22 4.80
N ARG A 56 -15.73 -4.84 3.94
CA ARG A 56 -15.61 -3.63 3.15
C ARG A 56 -15.96 -2.45 4.04
N VAL A 57 -14.94 -1.66 4.38
CA VAL A 57 -15.04 -0.50 5.28
C VAL A 57 -14.30 0.66 4.62
N THR A 58 -14.89 1.84 4.66
CA THR A 58 -14.28 3.10 4.26
C THR A 58 -13.44 3.68 5.41
N PHE A 59 -12.50 4.58 5.11
CA PHE A 59 -11.68 5.19 6.16
C PHE A 59 -12.53 5.90 7.23
N ILE A 60 -13.60 6.59 6.84
CA ILE A 60 -14.53 7.27 7.77
C ILE A 60 -15.24 6.26 8.69
N GLU A 61 -15.68 5.12 8.15
CA GLU A 61 -16.29 4.06 8.96
C GLU A 61 -15.26 3.41 9.90
N PHE A 62 -14.02 3.25 9.46
CA PHE A 62 -12.93 2.77 10.32
C PHE A 62 -12.66 3.72 11.49
N LEU A 63 -12.57 5.03 11.22
CA LEU A 63 -12.46 6.04 12.29
C LEU A 63 -13.65 5.97 13.25
N THR A 64 -14.86 5.74 12.72
CA THR A 64 -16.05 5.55 13.55
C THR A 64 -15.94 4.31 14.43
N LEU A 65 -15.44 3.18 13.91
CA LEU A 65 -15.19 1.97 14.69
C LEU A 65 -14.17 2.19 15.81
N LEU A 66 -13.12 2.95 15.52
CA LEU A 66 -12.08 3.30 16.49
C LEU A 66 -12.59 4.28 17.56
N LYS A 67 -13.53 5.18 17.25
CA LYS A 67 -14.15 6.05 18.28
C LYS A 67 -14.88 5.29 19.37
N TYR A 68 -15.45 4.13 19.03
CA TYR A 68 -16.08 3.23 20.02
C TYR A 68 -15.07 2.31 20.71
N SER A 69 -13.78 2.47 20.40
CA SER A 69 -12.68 1.71 20.97
C SER A 69 -11.91 2.62 21.93
N ASP A 70 -11.52 2.11 23.09
CA ASP A 70 -10.71 2.83 24.07
C ASP A 70 -9.21 2.83 23.69
N ILE A 71 -8.93 3.17 22.42
CA ILE A 71 -7.59 3.12 21.81
C ILE A 71 -7.22 4.53 21.36
N GLU A 72 -6.21 5.12 21.99
CA GLU A 72 -5.63 6.38 21.52
C GLU A 72 -4.86 6.14 20.22
N HIS A 73 -5.26 6.83 19.16
CA HIS A 73 -4.71 6.60 17.83
C HIS A 73 -4.47 7.89 17.05
N ILE A 74 -3.51 7.80 16.13
CA ILE A 74 -3.29 8.71 15.01
C ILE A 74 -3.54 7.85 13.78
N SER A 75 -4.52 8.21 12.95
CA SER A 75 -4.87 7.42 11.76
C SER A 75 -4.67 8.22 10.50
N GLU A 76 -3.97 7.62 9.55
CA GLU A 76 -3.77 8.16 8.21
C GLU A 76 -4.33 7.17 7.20
N GLU A 77 -5.01 7.69 6.17
CA GLU A 77 -5.42 6.88 5.03
C GLU A 77 -4.24 6.81 4.06
N ILE A 78 -3.68 5.61 3.89
CA ILE A 78 -2.87 5.33 2.70
C ILE A 78 -3.86 5.24 1.55
N ALA A 79 -4.11 6.39 0.92
CA ALA A 79 -4.56 6.40 -0.46
C ALA A 79 -3.52 5.57 -1.21
N ARG A 80 -3.92 4.39 -1.71
CA ARG A 80 -3.06 3.57 -2.57
C ARG A 80 -2.49 4.55 -3.58
N LYS A 81 -1.20 4.89 -3.47
CA LYS A 81 -0.46 5.46 -4.60
C LYS A 81 -0.79 4.49 -5.70
N ALA A 82 -1.56 4.95 -6.68
CA ALA A 82 -1.95 4.13 -7.81
C ALA A 82 -0.67 3.43 -8.21
N THR A 83 -0.62 2.11 -8.02
CA THR A 83 0.49 1.31 -8.50
C THR A 83 0.56 1.73 -9.95
N THR A 84 1.60 2.48 -10.31
CA THR A 84 1.88 2.90 -11.68
C THR A 84 1.58 1.65 -12.47
N THR A 85 0.49 1.67 -13.23
CA THR A 85 0.03 0.51 -13.99
C THR A 85 1.28 -0.02 -14.65
N LEU A 86 1.76 -1.18 -14.19
CA LEU A 86 3.06 -1.71 -14.61
C LEU A 86 2.93 -1.92 -16.10
N ALA A 87 3.32 -0.90 -16.83
CA ALA A 87 2.97 -0.80 -18.22
C ALA A 87 3.83 -1.87 -18.88
N ARG A 88 3.17 -2.68 -19.69
CA ARG A 88 3.85 -3.73 -20.41
C ARG A 88 4.30 -3.16 -21.72
N ILE A 89 5.48 -3.59 -22.15
CA ILE A 89 5.97 -3.28 -23.48
C ILE A 89 5.02 -3.96 -24.47
N GLU A 90 4.34 -3.18 -25.31
CA GLU A 90 3.33 -3.72 -26.23
C GLU A 90 3.93 -4.24 -27.55
N PHE A 91 5.22 -3.96 -27.81
CA PHE A 91 5.88 -4.24 -29.08
C PHE A 91 7.38 -4.55 -28.96
N GLY A 92 7.92 -5.21 -29.98
CA GLY A 92 9.36 -5.51 -30.07
C GLY A 92 9.79 -6.76 -29.31
N LYS A 93 11.11 -6.86 -29.05
CA LYS A 93 11.77 -8.07 -28.50
C LYS A 93 11.32 -8.42 -27.08
N TYR A 94 10.92 -7.41 -26.30
CA TYR A 94 10.50 -7.55 -24.89
C TYR A 94 8.98 -7.39 -24.72
N LYS A 95 8.20 -7.65 -25.79
CA LYS A 95 6.74 -7.57 -25.75
C LYS A 95 6.18 -8.46 -24.63
N GLY A 96 5.35 -7.87 -23.77
CA GLY A 96 4.72 -8.52 -22.62
C GLY A 96 5.49 -8.41 -21.30
N MET A 97 6.76 -7.99 -21.33
CA MET A 97 7.51 -7.69 -20.10
C MET A 97 7.15 -6.31 -19.56
N PHE A 98 7.31 -6.11 -18.26
CA PHE A 98 7.12 -4.80 -17.66
C PHE A 98 8.26 -3.86 -18.06
N TYR A 99 7.98 -2.56 -18.24
CA TYR A 99 9.04 -1.57 -18.44
C TYR A 99 10.07 -1.61 -17.30
N SER A 100 9.62 -1.96 -16.09
CA SER A 100 10.47 -2.13 -14.91
C SER A 100 11.37 -3.39 -14.94
N GLU A 101 11.22 -4.30 -15.90
CA GLU A 101 12.09 -5.47 -16.07
C GLU A 101 12.97 -5.37 -17.33
N ALA A 102 12.73 -4.36 -18.17
CA ALA A 102 13.49 -4.19 -19.39
C ALA A 102 14.92 -3.68 -19.11
N PRO A 103 15.92 -4.11 -19.91
CA PRO A 103 17.27 -3.56 -19.84
C PRO A 103 17.31 -2.06 -20.13
N ASP A 104 18.17 -1.32 -19.44
CA ASP A 104 18.29 0.14 -19.58
C ASP A 104 18.65 0.56 -21.02
N SER A 105 19.51 -0.21 -21.69
CA SER A 105 19.86 0.01 -23.11
C SER A 105 18.64 -0.07 -24.04
N TYR A 106 17.67 -0.92 -23.71
CA TYR A 106 16.42 -1.06 -24.47
C TYR A 106 15.45 0.09 -24.15
N LEU A 107 15.37 0.54 -22.90
CA LEU A 107 14.56 1.71 -22.50
C LEU A 107 15.05 3.01 -23.16
N LEU A 108 16.37 3.22 -23.24
CA LEU A 108 16.97 4.36 -23.93
C LEU A 108 16.70 4.31 -25.45
N TRP A 109 16.79 3.12 -26.05
CA TRP A 109 16.42 2.93 -27.45
C TRP A 109 14.93 3.18 -27.69
N LEU A 110 14.06 2.69 -26.80
CA LEU A 110 12.62 2.93 -26.82
C LEU A 110 12.29 4.42 -26.76
N LYS A 111 12.95 5.19 -25.89
CA LYS A 111 12.79 6.66 -25.81
C LYS A 111 13.11 7.37 -27.12
N GLY A 112 14.15 6.92 -27.83
CA GLY A 112 14.58 7.51 -29.12
C GLY A 112 13.70 7.11 -30.30
N ASN A 113 13.12 5.92 -30.28
CA ASN A 113 12.40 5.34 -31.43
C ASN A 113 10.88 5.40 -31.30
N TYR A 114 10.34 5.54 -30.09
CA TYR A 114 8.90 5.56 -29.86
C TYR A 114 8.34 6.99 -29.85
N ARG A 115 7.30 7.21 -30.68
CA ARG A 115 6.56 8.48 -30.80
C ARG A 115 5.09 8.32 -30.40
N GLY A 116 4.75 7.27 -29.65
CA GLY A 116 3.39 6.94 -29.22
C GLY A 116 3.09 7.33 -27.77
N LYS A 117 1.88 6.94 -27.31
CA LYS A 117 1.35 7.24 -25.97
C LYS A 117 2.21 6.73 -24.80
N ASP A 118 3.03 5.70 -25.05
CA ASP A 118 3.88 5.10 -24.00
C ASP A 118 5.18 5.87 -23.72
N ARG A 119 5.42 7.00 -24.41
CA ARG A 119 6.62 7.83 -24.18
C ARG A 119 6.63 8.44 -22.77
N ASP A 120 5.47 8.86 -22.27
CA ASP A 120 5.34 9.42 -20.91
C ASP A 120 5.61 8.35 -19.84
N ILE A 121 5.24 7.09 -20.13
CA ILE A 121 5.49 5.93 -19.28
C ILE A 121 6.99 5.61 -19.26
N ILE A 122 7.64 5.60 -20.43
CA ILE A 122 9.09 5.36 -20.54
C ILE A 122 9.89 6.46 -19.83
N ASP A 123 9.48 7.73 -19.95
CA ASP A 123 10.15 8.84 -19.29
C ASP A 123 9.95 8.80 -17.77
N ALA A 124 8.77 8.39 -17.29
CA ALA A 124 8.51 8.16 -15.87
C ALA A 124 9.36 7.01 -15.30
N GLU A 125 9.50 5.90 -16.02
CA GLU A 125 10.34 4.76 -15.60
C GLU A 125 11.84 5.13 -15.61
N LEU A 126 12.32 5.87 -16.61
CA LEU A 126 13.70 6.37 -16.64
C LEU A 126 14.00 7.33 -15.49
N LYS A 127 13.07 8.25 -15.20
CA LYS A 127 13.15 9.12 -14.01
C LYS A 127 13.16 8.34 -12.70
N SER A 128 12.33 7.29 -12.60
CA SER A 128 12.31 6.41 -11.42
C SER A 128 13.61 5.63 -11.22
N ARG A 129 14.39 5.41 -12.28
CA ARG A 129 15.69 4.73 -12.26
C ARG A 129 16.88 5.68 -12.18
N ALA A 130 16.64 7.00 -12.13
CA ALA A 130 17.68 8.04 -12.15
C ALA A 130 18.65 7.94 -13.36
N LEU A 131 18.11 7.62 -14.54
CA LEU A 131 18.83 7.57 -15.83
C LEU A 131 18.36 8.65 -16.82
#